data_AF-A0A3R7N662-F1
#
_entry.id   AF-A0A3R7N662-F1
#
_cell.length_a   1.000
_cell.length_b   1.000
_cell.length_c   1.000
_cell.angle_alpha   90.00
_cell.angle_beta   90.00
_cell.angle_gamma   90.00
#
_symmetry.space_group_name_H-M   'P 1'
#
loop_
_entity.id
_entity.type
_entity.pdbx_description
1 polymer ?
#
loop_
_entity_poly.entity_id
_entity_poly.type
_entity_poly.pdbx_seq_one_letter_code
_entity_poly.pdbx_strand_id
1 'polypeptide(L)'
;MALKEKKNIDHIDVKGKRVLLRVDFNVPVKDGVITNDHRIRSALPTIQKVLESGGSCVLMSHLGRPKGVSMTAAAASGGSSVPGYEAGATLEPVAKRLKELLNLPVAFAQDCLNAASIVEDLQPG
;
A
#
# COMPACT_ATOMS: atom_id res chain seq x y z
N MET A 1 9.55 3.34 -29.47
CA MET A 1 8.49 2.41 -29.08
C MET A 1 7.19 3.18 -28.99
N ALA A 2 6.13 2.76 -29.70
CA ALA A 2 4.80 3.37 -29.54
C ALA A 2 4.15 2.82 -28.27
N LEU A 3 3.74 3.71 -27.36
CA LEU A 3 2.93 3.33 -26.20
C LEU A 3 1.53 2.95 -26.71
N LYS A 4 1.12 1.71 -26.46
CA LYS A 4 -0.24 1.24 -26.78
C LYS A 4 -1.23 1.96 -25.87
N GLU A 5 -2.37 2.40 -26.42
CA GLU A 5 -3.44 3.01 -25.63
C GLU A 5 -3.92 2.03 -24.54
N LYS A 6 -4.00 2.52 -23.31
CA LYS A 6 -4.43 1.77 -22.12
C LYS A 6 -5.48 2.59 -21.39
N LYS A 7 -6.47 1.91 -20.81
CA LYS A 7 -7.38 2.53 -19.85
C LYS A 7 -6.57 3.06 -18.66
N ASN A 8 -6.99 4.21 -18.15
CA ASN A 8 -6.41 4.88 -16.99
C ASN A 8 -7.52 5.11 -15.96
N ILE A 9 -7.19 5.74 -14.84
CA ILE A 9 -8.15 5.97 -13.75
C ILE A 9 -9.32 6.86 -14.17
N ASP A 10 -9.13 7.79 -15.12
CA ASP A 10 -10.17 8.70 -15.57
C ASP A 10 -11.27 8.00 -16.39
N HIS A 11 -10.99 6.79 -16.87
CA HIS A 11 -11.92 5.97 -17.66
C HIS A 11 -12.70 4.95 -16.82
N ILE A 12 -12.60 4.98 -15.49
CA ILE A 12 -13.16 3.93 -14.62
C ILE A 12 -14.04 4.58 -13.53
N ASP A 13 -15.29 4.14 -13.44
CA ASP A 13 -16.15 4.49 -12.31
C ASP A 13 -15.82 3.63 -11.09
N VAL A 14 -15.33 4.30 -10.04
CA VAL A 14 -14.92 3.71 -8.76
C VAL A 14 -15.88 4.02 -7.61
N LYS A 15 -17.01 4.70 -7.89
CA LYS A 15 -17.98 5.07 -6.86
C LYS A 15 -18.56 3.83 -6.16
N GLY A 16 -18.48 3.81 -4.83
CA GLY A 16 -18.92 2.69 -3.99
C GLY A 16 -18.08 1.42 -4.13
N LYS A 17 -16.92 1.49 -4.80
CA LYS A 17 -16.03 0.34 -5.03
C LYS A 17 -14.78 0.43 -4.17
N ARG A 18 -14.27 -0.74 -3.80
CA ARG A 18 -12.95 -0.93 -3.21
C ARG A 18 -11.92 -1.08 -4.33
N VAL A 19 -10.93 -0.21 -4.37
CA VAL A 19 -9.88 -0.18 -5.41
C VAL A 19 -8.55 -0.64 -4.81
N LEU A 20 -8.06 -1.78 -5.28
CA LEU A 20 -6.69 -2.21 -5.00
C LEU A 20 -5.72 -1.48 -5.92
N LEU A 21 -4.90 -0.60 -5.34
CA LEU A 21 -3.92 0.20 -6.06
C LEU A 21 -2.51 -0.30 -5.78
N ARG A 22 -1.84 -0.79 -6.82
CA ARG A 22 -0.40 -1.07 -6.77
C ARG A 22 0.35 0.25 -6.90
N VAL A 23 1.13 0.59 -5.87
CA VAL A 23 1.92 1.82 -5.82
C VAL A 23 3.39 1.50 -5.61
N ASP A 24 4.25 2.45 -5.94
CA ASP A 24 5.69 2.36 -5.71
C ASP A 24 6.05 3.21 -4.49
N PHE A 25 6.12 2.59 -3.31
CA PHE A 25 6.55 3.20 -2.06
C PHE A 25 7.92 2.69 -1.63
N ASN A 26 8.75 2.29 -2.59
CA ASN A 26 10.13 1.92 -2.32
C ASN A 26 10.98 3.17 -2.05
N VAL A 27 10.81 3.76 -0.87
CA VAL A 27 11.45 5.00 -0.43
C VAL A 27 12.65 4.69 0.48
N PRO A 28 13.69 5.55 0.48
CA PRO A 28 14.78 5.40 1.42
C PRO A 28 14.28 5.67 2.85
N VAL A 29 14.51 4.71 3.75
CA VAL A 29 14.21 4.80 5.17
C VAL A 29 15.52 4.66 5.94
N LYS A 30 15.76 5.58 6.88
CA LYS A 30 16.90 5.56 7.80
C LYS A 30 16.36 5.70 9.22
N ASP A 31 16.71 4.76 10.10
CA ASP A 31 16.30 4.76 11.51
C ASP A 31 14.76 4.87 11.69
N GLY A 32 14.00 4.24 10.79
CA GLY A 32 12.53 4.28 10.78
C GLY A 32 11.91 5.56 10.21
N VAL A 33 12.73 6.50 9.73
CA VAL A 33 12.29 7.78 9.15
C VAL A 33 12.52 7.80 7.65
N ILE A 34 11.51 8.25 6.90
CA ILE A 34 11.62 8.43 5.44
C ILE A 34 12.46 9.67 5.16
N THR A 35 13.55 9.51 4.41
CA THR A 35 14.45 10.64 4.06
C THR A 35 14.06 11.32 2.76
N ASN A 36 13.29 10.65 1.89
CA ASN A 36 12.74 11.23 0.67
C ASN A 36 11.35 10.63 0.38
N ASP A 37 10.32 11.47 0.43
CA ASP A 37 8.91 11.08 0.26
C ASP A 37 8.37 11.32 -1.16
N HIS A 38 9.23 11.64 -2.14
CA HIS A 38 8.81 11.96 -3.51
C HIS A 38 7.91 10.88 -4.13
N ARG A 39 8.26 9.60 -3.96
CA ARG A 39 7.47 8.49 -4.50
C ARG A 39 6.08 8.39 -3.86
N ILE A 40 5.97 8.71 -2.57
CA ILE A 40 4.70 8.74 -1.86
C ILE A 40 3.83 9.86 -2.42
N ARG A 41 4.41 11.06 -2.56
CA ARG A 41 3.71 12.23 -3.12
C ARG A 41 3.23 12.00 -4.55
N SER A 42 4.02 11.33 -5.37
CA SER A 42 3.66 11.02 -6.76
C SER A 42 2.45 10.09 -6.90
N ALA A 43 2.11 9.32 -5.86
CA ALA A 43 0.90 8.48 -5.85
C ALA A 43 -0.35 9.23 -5.37
N LEU A 44 -0.20 10.35 -4.66
CA LEU A 44 -1.32 11.07 -4.05
C LEU A 44 -2.42 11.48 -5.04
N PRO A 45 -2.12 11.98 -6.26
CA PRO A 45 -3.18 12.38 -7.20
C PRO A 45 -4.12 11.22 -7.56
N THR A 46 -3.58 10.02 -7.74
CA THR A 46 -4.38 8.83 -8.05
C THR A 46 -5.22 8.37 -6.85
N ILE A 47 -4.66 8.45 -5.64
CA ILE A 47 -5.36 8.10 -4.40
C ILE A 47 -6.52 9.08 -4.19
N GLN A 48 -6.24 10.38 -4.22
CA GLN A 48 -7.24 11.43 -4.07
C GLN A 48 -8.34 11.29 -5.11
N LYS A 49 -8.00 11.03 -6.37
CA LYS A 49 -8.99 10.81 -7.43
C LYS A 49 -9.97 9.68 -7.09
N VAL A 50 -9.49 8.56 -6.54
CA VAL A 50 -10.36 7.44 -6.14
C VAL A 50 -11.28 7.85 -4.98
N LEU A 51 -10.72 8.50 -3.96
CA LEU A 51 -11.47 8.94 -2.78
C LEU A 51 -12.54 9.99 -3.13
N GLU A 52 -12.17 11.02 -3.91
CA GLU A 52 -13.06 12.08 -4.39
C GLU A 52 -14.17 11.53 -5.30
N SER A 53 -13.89 10.45 -6.04
CA SER A 53 -14.89 9.76 -6.85
C SER A 53 -15.81 8.84 -6.03
N GLY A 54 -15.67 8.84 -4.70
CA GLY A 54 -16.48 8.07 -3.77
C GLY A 54 -16.13 6.58 -3.75
N GLY A 55 -14.89 6.22 -4.09
CA GLY A 55 -14.34 4.88 -3.87
C GLY A 55 -13.53 4.79 -2.58
N SER A 56 -13.09 3.59 -2.22
CA SER A 56 -12.11 3.37 -1.14
C SER A 56 -10.84 2.75 -1.69
N CYS A 57 -9.70 3.06 -1.06
CA CYS A 57 -8.38 2.62 -1.52
C CYS A 57 -7.79 1.53 -0.62
N VAL A 58 -7.27 0.47 -1.25
CA VAL A 58 -6.35 -0.49 -0.64
C VAL A 58 -5.02 -0.35 -1.35
N LEU A 59 -3.97 0.06 -0.65
CA LEU A 59 -2.66 0.33 -1.25
C LEU A 59 -1.73 -0.85 -1.02
N MET A 60 -1.06 -1.33 -2.08
CA MET A 60 -0.04 -2.36 -1.98
C MET A 60 1.28 -1.92 -2.61
N SER A 61 2.37 -2.20 -1.92
CA SER A 61 3.72 -1.90 -2.39
C SER A 61 4.74 -2.89 -1.81
N HIS A 62 6.01 -2.63 -2.09
CA HIS A 62 7.15 -3.30 -1.49
C HIS A 62 8.13 -2.23 -1.00
N LEU A 63 8.96 -2.57 -0.03
CA LEU A 63 10.07 -1.73 0.44
C LEU A 63 11.36 -2.55 0.41
N GLY A 64 12.39 -2.01 -0.24
CA GLY A 64 13.68 -2.67 -0.36
C GLY A 64 13.59 -4.03 -1.05
N ARG A 65 14.45 -4.95 -0.62
CA ARG A 65 14.51 -6.33 -1.12
C ARG A 65 14.65 -7.27 0.08
N PRO A 66 13.57 -7.53 0.83
CA PRO A 66 13.61 -8.49 1.94
C PRO A 66 14.10 -9.82 1.38
N LYS A 67 15.14 -10.38 1.99
CA LYS A 67 15.66 -11.68 1.59
C LYS A 67 14.73 -12.71 2.20
N GLY A 68 13.67 -13.03 1.47
CA GLY A 68 12.64 -13.96 1.93
C GLY A 68 13.26 -15.25 2.46
N VAL A 69 12.97 -15.58 3.72
CA VAL A 69 12.90 -16.98 4.12
C VAL A 69 11.84 -17.59 3.21
N SER A 70 12.22 -18.60 2.44
CA SER A 70 11.43 -19.19 1.35
C SER A 70 9.92 -19.19 1.62
N MET A 71 9.13 -18.69 0.67
CA MET A 71 7.66 -18.81 0.69
C MET A 71 7.19 -20.28 0.77
N THR A 72 8.09 -21.25 0.59
CA THR A 72 7.82 -22.69 0.78
C THR A 72 7.96 -23.16 2.23
N ALA A 73 8.46 -22.33 3.16
CA ALA A 73 8.65 -22.68 4.58
C ALA A 73 7.52 -22.13 5.48
N ALA A 74 6.41 -21.68 4.89
CA ALA A 74 5.39 -20.82 5.49
C ALA A 74 4.11 -21.54 5.99
N ALA A 75 4.15 -22.85 6.24
CA ALA A 75 2.97 -23.60 6.71
C ALA A 75 3.21 -24.39 8.01
N ALA A 76 4.24 -24.04 8.79
CA ALA A 76 4.56 -24.76 10.02
C ALA A 76 5.08 -23.84 11.13
N SER A 77 4.25 -22.91 11.60
CA SER A 77 4.24 -22.49 13.01
C SER A 77 3.13 -21.47 13.23
N GLY A 78 2.20 -21.80 14.13
CA GLY A 78 1.11 -20.92 14.58
C GLY A 78 1.60 -19.76 15.46
N GLY A 79 2.58 -19.00 14.97
CA GLY A 79 3.08 -17.77 15.56
C GLY A 79 2.81 -16.58 14.63
N SER A 80 2.63 -15.40 15.22
CA SER A 80 2.41 -14.11 14.55
C SER A 80 3.69 -13.62 13.82
N SER A 81 4.16 -14.40 12.85
CA SER A 81 5.38 -14.12 12.09
C SER A 81 5.11 -14.45 10.63
N VAL A 82 4.81 -13.41 9.85
CA VAL A 82 4.66 -13.50 8.40
C VAL A 82 6.02 -13.94 7.81
N PRO A 83 6.10 -15.06 7.07
CA PRO A 83 7.34 -15.52 6.47
C PRO A 83 7.94 -14.44 5.55
N GLY A 84 9.23 -14.14 5.73
CA GLY A 84 9.92 -13.08 4.97
C GLY A 84 9.73 -11.66 5.49
N TYR A 85 9.14 -11.47 6.67
CA TYR A 85 9.10 -10.17 7.34
C TYR A 85 10.48 -9.76 7.87
N GLU A 86 10.97 -8.61 7.41
CA GLU A 86 12.15 -7.93 7.97
C GLU A 86 11.70 -6.56 8.49
N ALA A 87 12.00 -6.25 9.76
CA ALA A 87 11.60 -4.98 10.37
C ALA A 87 12.12 -3.75 9.58
N GLY A 88 13.27 -3.87 8.91
CA GLY A 88 13.83 -2.82 8.04
C GLY A 88 13.11 -2.66 6.70
N ALA A 89 12.27 -3.62 6.30
CA ALA A 89 11.51 -3.63 5.05
C ALA A 89 9.99 -3.40 5.28
N THR A 90 9.60 -2.92 6.46
CA THR A 90 8.20 -2.61 6.78
C THR A 90 7.73 -1.31 6.12
N LEU A 91 6.47 -1.28 5.68
CA LEU A 91 5.82 -0.08 5.13
C LEU A 91 5.16 0.80 6.21
N GLU A 92 5.32 0.49 7.49
CA GLU A 92 4.73 1.27 8.58
C GLU A 92 5.12 2.77 8.55
N PRO A 93 6.40 3.17 8.30
CA PRO A 93 6.75 4.58 8.15
C PRO A 93 6.00 5.27 7.00
N VAL A 94 5.72 4.52 5.92
CA VAL A 94 4.97 5.01 4.76
C VAL A 94 3.52 5.26 5.13
N ALA A 95 2.90 4.35 5.90
CA ALA A 95 1.53 4.54 6.37
C ALA A 95 1.41 5.79 7.27
N LYS A 96 2.36 6.01 8.18
CA LYS A 96 2.43 7.23 9.01
C LYS A 96 2.56 8.49 8.13
N ARG A 97 3.44 8.46 7.14
CA ARG A 97 3.64 9.61 6.23
C ARG A 97 2.43 9.86 5.33
N LEU A 98 1.75 8.82 4.86
CA LEU A 98 0.51 8.97 4.08
C LEU A 98 -0.60 9.62 4.90
N LYS A 99 -0.75 9.22 6.16
CA LYS A 99 -1.71 9.85 7.09
C LYS A 99 -1.47 11.35 7.21
N GLU A 100 -0.21 11.77 7.35
CA GLU A 100 0.16 13.20 7.41
C GLU A 100 -0.13 13.94 6.11
N LEU A 101 0.15 13.32 4.95
CA LEU A 101 -0.01 13.96 3.65
C LEU A 101 -1.47 14.06 3.18
N LEU A 102 -2.29 13.04 3.49
CA LEU A 102 -3.70 13.00 3.13
C LEU A 102 -4.58 13.70 4.18
N ASN A 103 -4.08 13.89 5.40
CA ASN A 103 -4.87 14.32 6.55
C ASN A 103 -6.11 13.45 6.79
N LEU A 104 -5.97 12.15 6.51
CA LEU A 104 -7.02 11.13 6.61
C LEU A 104 -6.50 9.93 7.41
N PRO A 105 -7.37 9.18 8.10
CA PRO A 105 -6.97 7.95 8.78
C PRO A 105 -6.47 6.92 7.75
N VAL A 106 -5.26 6.39 7.97
CA VAL A 106 -4.69 5.32 7.16
C VAL A 106 -4.48 4.10 8.06
N ALA A 107 -5.22 3.03 7.79
CA ALA A 107 -5.02 1.74 8.44
C ALA A 107 -3.83 1.01 7.82
N PHE A 108 -3.03 0.34 8.65
CA PHE A 108 -1.90 -0.46 8.21
C PHE A 108 -2.18 -1.94 8.49
N ALA A 109 -2.16 -2.77 7.46
CA ALA A 109 -2.26 -4.22 7.59
C ALA A 109 -0.86 -4.83 7.73
N GLN A 110 -0.67 -5.71 8.72
CA GLN A 110 0.60 -6.39 8.96
C GLN A 110 0.93 -7.46 7.90
N ASP A 111 -0.10 -7.98 7.23
CA ASP A 111 0.01 -9.02 6.19
C ASP A 111 -0.86 -8.62 5.00
N CYS A 112 -0.30 -8.71 3.79
CA CYS A 112 -1.03 -8.41 2.55
C CYS A 112 -1.98 -9.54 2.11
N LEU A 113 -1.81 -10.76 2.62
CA LEU A 113 -2.68 -11.91 2.33
C LEU A 113 -3.83 -12.04 3.34
N ASN A 114 -3.65 -11.54 4.56
CA ASN A 114 -4.60 -11.67 5.67
C ASN A 114 -5.16 -10.30 6.14
N ALA A 115 -5.47 -9.42 5.19
CA ALA A 115 -5.98 -8.06 5.46
C ALA A 115 -7.51 -7.91 5.34
N ALA A 116 -8.26 -9.00 5.13
CA ALA A 116 -9.68 -8.96 4.78
C ALA A 116 -10.53 -8.19 5.80
N SER A 117 -10.33 -8.42 7.09
CA SER A 117 -11.08 -7.74 8.17
C SER A 117 -10.87 -6.22 8.14
N ILE A 118 -9.63 -5.76 7.97
CA ILE A 118 -9.29 -4.34 7.90
C ILE A 118 -9.93 -3.69 6.66
N VAL A 119 -10.00 -4.44 5.55
CA VAL A 119 -10.56 -3.97 4.28
C VAL A 119 -12.09 -3.97 4.26
N GLU A 120 -12.74 -4.76 5.11
CA GLU A 120 -14.20 -4.76 5.27
C GLU A 120 -14.70 -3.52 6.01
N ASP A 121 -13.92 -3.00 6.95
CA ASP A 121 -14.26 -1.79 7.72
C ASP A 121 -14.08 -0.48 6.91
N LEU A 122 -13.42 -0.54 5.74
CA LEU A 122 -13.17 0.63 4.90
C LEU A 122 -14.48 1.22 4.35
N GLN A 123 -14.73 2.47 4.71
CA GLN A 123 -15.78 3.28 4.11
C GLN A 123 -15.26 4.01 2.86
N PRO A 124 -16.12 4.30 1.87
CA PRO A 124 -15.76 5.17 0.75
C PRO A 124 -15.50 6.62 1.21
N GLY A 125 -14.52 7.28 0.56
CA GLY A 125 -14.03 8.61 0.96
C GLY A 125 -12.93 8.56 2.02
#